data_AF-A0A2E7K161-F1
#
_entry.id   AF-A0A2E7K161-F1
#
_cell.length_a   1.000
_cell.length_b   1.000
_cell.length_c   1.000
_cell.angle_alpha   90.00
_cell.angle_beta   90.00
_cell.angle_gamma   90.00
#
_symmetry.space_group_name_H-M   'P 1'
#
loop_
_entity.id
_entity.type
_entity.pdbx_description
1 polymer ?
#
loop_
_entity_poly.entity_id
_entity_poly.type
_entity_poly.pdbx_seq_one_letter_code
_entity_poly.pdbx_strand_id
1 'polypeptide(L)'
;MKKSLLLLSITALSACTTLGEVEKEALRDRAIADAKKQPKEVHLAYLQCYGLSDSDKKSCRRSAKHTIEGRKSAVTWDYILPFDYEAERLGFKAFLQDQGKKCAGVNEGPKYNTDSNAYDVICTDGNQYQMRFDGSASTWELVK
;
A
#
# COMPACT_ATOMS: atom_id res chain seq x y z
N MET A 1 -62.33 29.53 -1.02
CA MET A 1 -61.68 28.72 0.02
C MET A 1 -60.20 28.56 -0.34
N LYS A 2 -59.28 29.17 0.41
CA LYS A 2 -57.84 29.18 0.13
C LYS A 2 -57.20 27.90 0.68
N LYS A 3 -56.55 27.11 -0.17
CA LYS A 3 -55.73 25.95 0.24
C LYS A 3 -54.33 26.46 0.58
N SER A 4 -53.99 26.53 1.87
CA SER A 4 -52.60 26.76 2.31
C SER A 4 -51.81 25.47 2.12
N LEU A 5 -50.80 25.50 1.24
CA LEU A 5 -49.79 24.46 1.15
C LEU A 5 -48.88 24.54 2.39
N LEU A 6 -48.82 23.45 3.13
CA LEU A 6 -47.80 23.17 4.14
C LEU A 6 -46.46 22.89 3.43
N LEU A 7 -45.52 23.83 3.52
CA LEU A 7 -44.12 23.59 3.20
C LEU A 7 -43.45 22.98 4.43
N LEU A 8 -43.38 21.65 4.47
CA LEU A 8 -42.53 20.90 5.38
C LEU A 8 -41.08 21.03 4.88
N SER A 9 -40.33 21.92 5.50
CA SER A 9 -38.88 22.04 5.33
C SER A 9 -38.22 20.78 5.88
N ILE A 10 -37.95 19.80 5.02
CA ILE A 10 -37.10 18.66 5.36
C ILE A 10 -35.67 19.18 5.39
N THR A 11 -35.20 19.54 6.58
CA THR A 11 -33.77 19.67 6.86
C THR A 11 -33.17 18.28 6.75
N ALA A 12 -32.67 17.94 5.57
CA ALA A 12 -31.85 16.76 5.38
C ALA A 12 -30.60 16.91 6.27
N LEU A 13 -30.55 16.15 7.36
CA LEU A 13 -29.34 15.96 8.15
C LEU A 13 -28.27 15.38 7.21
N SER A 14 -27.25 16.18 6.93
CA SER A 14 -25.98 15.71 6.39
C SER A 14 -25.32 14.80 7.43
N ALA A 15 -25.65 13.52 7.42
CA ALA A 15 -24.91 12.52 8.17
C ALA A 15 -23.54 12.35 7.49
N CYS A 16 -22.54 13.10 7.94
CA CYS A 16 -21.14 12.74 7.74
C CYS A 16 -20.88 11.47 8.57
N THR A 17 -21.16 10.29 8.02
CA THR A 17 -20.85 9.03 8.69
C THR A 17 -19.34 8.79 8.60
N THR A 18 -18.60 9.26 9.60
CA THR A 18 -17.26 8.72 9.87
C THR A 18 -17.41 7.24 10.19
N LEU A 19 -16.67 6.38 9.46
CA LEU A 19 -16.66 4.94 9.71
C LEU A 19 -16.32 4.66 11.19
N GLY A 20 -17.00 3.68 11.77
CA GLY A 20 -16.65 3.16 13.10
C GLY A 20 -15.34 2.37 13.06
N GLU A 21 -14.68 2.21 14.21
CA GLU A 21 -13.39 1.49 14.30
C GLU A 21 -13.47 0.05 13.77
N VAL A 22 -14.58 -0.65 14.03
CA VAL A 22 -14.83 -2.01 13.51
C VAL A 22 -14.84 -2.04 11.98
N GLU A 23 -15.43 -1.02 11.34
CA GLU A 23 -15.49 -0.93 9.88
C GLU A 23 -14.12 -0.62 9.29
N LYS A 24 -13.32 0.22 9.96
CA LYS A 24 -11.93 0.51 9.56
C LYS A 24 -11.05 -0.74 9.65
N GLU A 25 -11.18 -1.51 10.72
CA GLU A 25 -10.42 -2.74 10.92
C GLU A 25 -10.79 -3.80 9.87
N ALA A 26 -12.08 -3.97 9.58
CA ALA A 26 -12.53 -4.84 8.49
C ALA A 26 -12.00 -4.41 7.11
N LEU A 27 -11.92 -3.10 6.84
CA LEU A 27 -11.32 -2.57 5.62
C LEU A 27 -9.81 -2.84 5.56
N ARG A 28 -9.11 -2.69 6.68
CA ARG A 28 -7.67 -2.99 6.79
C ARG A 28 -7.38 -4.46 6.53
N ASP A 29 -8.12 -5.37 7.16
CA ASP A 29 -7.94 -6.81 6.98
C ASP A 29 -8.24 -7.25 5.55
N ARG A 30 -9.31 -6.69 4.98
CA ARG A 30 -9.63 -6.89 3.56
C ARG A 30 -8.51 -6.40 2.66
N ALA A 31 -7.97 -5.20 2.91
CA ALA A 31 -6.89 -4.62 2.13
C ALA A 31 -5.64 -5.51 2.14
N ILE A 32 -5.26 -6.05 3.30
CA ILE A 32 -4.15 -6.99 3.45
C ILE A 32 -4.43 -8.29 2.68
N ALA A 33 -5.64 -8.85 2.81
CA ALA A 33 -6.03 -10.07 2.11
C ALA A 33 -6.03 -9.89 0.58
N ASP A 34 -6.54 -8.75 0.09
CA ASP A 34 -6.61 -8.44 -1.33
C ASP A 34 -5.22 -8.13 -1.91
N ALA A 35 -4.32 -7.53 -1.12
CA ALA A 35 -2.90 -7.39 -1.49
C ALA A 35 -2.26 -8.76 -1.68
N LYS A 36 -2.40 -9.69 -0.71
CA LYS A 36 -1.82 -11.04 -0.77
C LYS A 36 -2.29 -11.90 -1.95
N LYS A 37 -3.46 -11.60 -2.53
CA LYS A 37 -3.99 -12.29 -3.72
C LYS A 37 -3.39 -11.77 -5.03
N GLN A 38 -2.70 -10.65 -5.00
CA GLN A 38 -2.09 -10.08 -6.20
C GLN A 38 -0.92 -10.93 -6.69
N PRO A 39 -0.64 -10.91 -7.99
CA PRO A 39 0.51 -11.62 -8.54
C PRO A 39 1.82 -10.91 -8.16
N LYS A 40 2.93 -11.66 -8.26
CA LYS A 40 4.28 -11.20 -7.89
C LYS A 40 4.65 -9.87 -8.58
N GLU A 41 4.24 -9.71 -9.83
CA GLU A 41 4.54 -8.55 -10.66
C GLU A 41 3.93 -7.26 -10.10
N VAL A 42 2.74 -7.34 -9.49
CA VAL A 42 2.13 -6.20 -8.80
C VAL A 42 2.96 -5.83 -7.59
N HIS A 43 3.39 -6.81 -6.78
CA HIS A 43 4.23 -6.56 -5.62
C HIS A 43 5.57 -5.91 -5.99
N LEU A 44 6.21 -6.39 -7.06
CA LEU A 44 7.42 -5.79 -7.58
C LEU A 44 7.19 -4.37 -8.10
N ALA A 45 6.06 -4.09 -8.76
CA ALA A 45 5.70 -2.73 -9.18
C ALA A 45 5.53 -1.78 -7.99
N TYR A 46 4.90 -2.24 -6.91
CA TYR A 46 4.80 -1.49 -5.66
C TYR A 46 6.16 -1.23 -5.01
N LEU A 47 7.04 -2.22 -5.00
CA LEU A 47 8.43 -2.06 -4.56
C LEU A 47 9.17 -1.00 -5.40
N GLN A 48 8.99 -0.98 -6.73
CA GLN A 48 9.60 0.07 -7.57
C GLN A 48 9.16 1.47 -7.14
N CYS A 49 7.88 1.66 -6.82
CA CYS A 49 7.38 2.94 -6.35
C CYS A 49 7.96 3.35 -4.98
N TYR A 50 8.34 2.40 -4.14
CA TYR A 50 8.81 2.65 -2.79
C TYR A 50 10.12 3.46 -2.74
N GLY A 51 11.04 3.20 -3.68
CA GLY A 51 12.34 3.87 -3.77
C GLY A 51 12.30 5.29 -4.34
N LEU A 52 11.14 5.74 -4.80
CA LEU A 52 10.96 7.07 -5.38
C LEU A 52 10.72 8.15 -4.32
N SER A 53 10.87 9.41 -4.73
CA SER A 53 10.43 10.59 -3.97
C SER A 53 8.94 10.52 -3.63
N ASP A 54 8.48 11.20 -2.59
CA ASP A 54 7.06 11.15 -2.17
C ASP A 54 6.09 11.61 -3.27
N SER A 55 6.48 12.61 -4.07
CA SER A 55 5.68 13.08 -5.21
C SER A 55 5.55 12.00 -6.28
N ASP A 56 6.67 11.35 -6.62
CA ASP A 56 6.72 10.37 -7.71
C ASP A 56 6.12 9.04 -7.28
N LYS A 57 6.34 8.64 -6.02
CA LYS A 57 5.74 7.46 -5.38
C LYS A 57 4.22 7.48 -5.47
N LYS A 58 3.59 8.63 -5.19
CA LYS A 58 2.12 8.78 -5.31
C LYS A 58 1.64 8.59 -6.74
N SER A 59 2.38 9.11 -7.72
CA SER A 59 2.05 8.93 -9.15
C SER A 59 2.25 7.47 -9.58
N CYS A 60 3.39 6.88 -9.22
CA CYS A 60 3.74 5.50 -9.51
C CYS A 60 2.71 4.50 -8.96
N ARG A 61 2.32 4.65 -7.69
CA ARG A 61 1.30 3.77 -7.07
C ARG A 61 -0.07 3.90 -7.74
N ARG A 62 -0.43 5.07 -8.28
CA ARG A 62 -1.66 5.23 -9.07
C ARG A 62 -1.59 4.43 -10.37
N SER A 63 -0.45 4.45 -11.06
CA SER A 63 -0.23 3.64 -12.26
C SER A 63 -0.27 2.15 -11.95
N ALA A 64 0.42 1.71 -10.89
CA ALA A 64 0.38 0.32 -10.41
C ALA A 64 -1.02 -0.12 -9.96
N LYS A 65 -1.86 0.80 -9.47
CA LYS A 65 -3.27 0.50 -9.12
C LYS A 65 -4.11 0.11 -10.33
N HIS A 66 -3.84 0.65 -11.52
CA HIS A 66 -4.63 0.35 -12.72
C HIS A 66 -4.44 -1.08 -13.24
N THR A 67 -3.40 -1.79 -12.79
CA THR A 67 -3.14 -3.18 -13.18
C THR A 67 -3.78 -4.20 -12.24
N ILE A 68 -4.40 -3.76 -11.15
CA ILE A 68 -5.02 -4.64 -10.15
C ILE A 68 -6.50 -4.86 -10.48
N GLU A 69 -6.84 -6.08 -10.90
CA GLU A 69 -8.24 -6.50 -11.03
C GLU A 69 -8.94 -6.51 -9.66
N GLY A 70 -10.15 -5.95 -9.60
CA GLY A 70 -10.99 -5.99 -8.40
C GLY A 70 -10.74 -4.90 -7.35
N ARG A 71 -9.66 -4.10 -7.46
CA ARG A 71 -9.48 -2.91 -6.61
C ARG A 71 -10.43 -1.81 -7.09
N LYS A 72 -11.68 -1.83 -6.61
CA LYS A 72 -12.71 -0.83 -6.92
C LYS A 72 -12.14 0.59 -6.74
N SER A 73 -12.46 1.51 -7.65
CA SER A 73 -11.88 2.86 -7.64
C SER A 73 -12.26 3.70 -6.40
N ALA A 74 -13.24 3.25 -5.61
CA ALA A 74 -13.89 3.98 -4.52
C ALA A 74 -13.51 3.52 -3.08
N VAL A 75 -12.31 2.99 -2.85
CA VAL A 75 -11.87 2.60 -1.49
C VAL A 75 -11.27 3.77 -0.72
N THR A 76 -11.60 3.89 0.57
CA THR A 76 -11.11 4.94 1.50
C THR A 76 -9.62 4.79 1.80
N TRP A 77 -9.01 5.80 2.44
CA TRP A 77 -7.63 5.71 2.91
C TRP A 77 -7.39 4.55 3.89
N ASP A 78 -8.42 4.17 4.66
CA ASP A 78 -8.37 3.00 5.57
C ASP A 78 -8.16 1.67 4.82
N TYR A 79 -8.48 1.61 3.53
CA TYR A 79 -8.15 0.47 2.67
C TYR A 79 -6.87 0.72 1.85
N ILE A 80 -6.71 1.94 1.31
CA ILE A 80 -5.59 2.23 0.39
C ILE A 80 -4.24 2.07 1.09
N LEU A 81 -4.09 2.64 2.29
CA LEU A 81 -2.80 2.60 3.01
C LEU A 81 -2.39 1.17 3.39
N PRO A 82 -3.25 0.34 4.01
CA PRO A 82 -2.86 -1.02 4.33
C PRO A 82 -2.57 -1.88 3.11
N PHE A 83 -3.33 -1.69 2.01
CA PHE A 83 -3.07 -2.40 0.76
C PHE A 83 -1.69 -2.05 0.21
N ASP A 84 -1.41 -0.75 0.05
CA ASP A 84 -0.15 -0.28 -0.54
C ASP A 84 1.04 -0.74 0.30
N TYR A 85 0.92 -0.65 1.63
CA TYR A 85 1.96 -1.09 2.57
C TYR A 85 2.22 -2.60 2.52
N GLU A 86 1.16 -3.42 2.47
CA GLU A 86 1.31 -4.87 2.37
C GLU A 86 1.89 -5.27 1.00
N ALA A 87 1.45 -4.64 -0.08
CA ALA A 87 1.97 -4.88 -1.43
C ALA A 87 3.48 -4.56 -1.52
N GLU A 88 3.94 -3.49 -0.87
CA GLU A 88 5.36 -3.13 -0.80
C GLU A 88 6.18 -4.16 -0.04
N ARG A 89 5.71 -4.61 1.13
CA ARG A 89 6.38 -5.66 1.92
C ARG A 89 6.50 -6.97 1.16
N LEU A 90 5.44 -7.36 0.46
CA LEU A 90 5.44 -8.53 -0.43
C LEU A 90 6.39 -8.33 -1.62
N GLY A 91 6.55 -7.08 -2.08
CA GLY A 91 7.53 -6.72 -3.11
C GLY A 91 8.96 -6.93 -2.65
N PHE A 92 9.32 -6.47 -1.45
CA PHE A 92 10.63 -6.74 -0.84
C PHE A 92 10.90 -8.23 -0.70
N LYS A 93 9.92 -8.99 -0.20
CA LYS A 93 10.04 -10.45 -0.11
C LYS A 93 10.28 -11.09 -1.48
N ALA A 94 9.47 -10.72 -2.48
CA ALA A 94 9.58 -11.26 -3.83
C ALA A 94 10.94 -10.96 -4.46
N PHE A 95 11.43 -9.73 -4.31
CA PHE A 95 12.76 -9.35 -4.78
C PHE A 95 13.86 -10.21 -4.12
N LEU A 96 13.84 -10.35 -2.79
CA LEU A 96 14.81 -11.16 -2.08
C LEU A 96 14.80 -12.62 -2.55
N GLN A 97 13.61 -13.19 -2.78
CA GLN A 97 13.46 -14.55 -3.31
C GLN A 97 14.02 -14.68 -4.73
N ASP A 98 13.78 -13.68 -5.61
CA ASP A 98 14.35 -13.64 -6.96
C ASP A 98 15.89 -13.52 -6.94
N GLN A 99 16.45 -12.93 -5.88
CA GLN A 99 17.90 -12.90 -5.62
C GLN A 99 18.44 -14.16 -4.90
N GLY A 100 17.61 -15.20 -4.74
CA GLY A 100 17.99 -16.45 -4.06
C GLY A 100 18.19 -16.31 -2.54
N LYS A 101 17.68 -15.23 -1.92
CA LYS A 101 17.76 -15.01 -0.48
C LYS A 101 16.58 -15.65 0.26
N LYS A 102 16.82 -16.06 1.51
CA LYS A 102 15.79 -16.67 2.37
C LYS A 102 15.09 -15.57 3.14
N CYS A 103 13.79 -15.42 2.93
CA CYS A 103 12.96 -14.48 3.66
C CYS A 103 11.53 -15.03 3.77
N ALA A 104 11.16 -15.55 4.94
CA ALA A 104 9.82 -16.08 5.17
C ALA A 104 8.72 -15.02 5.03
N GLY A 105 9.00 -13.79 5.45
CA GLY A 105 8.14 -12.63 5.35
C GLY A 105 8.91 -11.38 5.76
N VAL A 106 8.40 -10.20 5.42
CA VAL A 106 8.91 -8.90 5.88
C VAL A 106 7.84 -8.35 6.81
N ASN A 107 8.16 -8.03 8.07
CA ASN A 107 7.18 -7.67 9.11
C ASN A 107 6.91 -6.17 9.26
N GLU A 108 7.87 -5.35 8.87
CA GLU A 108 7.76 -3.90 8.80
C GLU A 108 8.29 -3.48 7.44
N GLY A 109 7.74 -2.40 6.89
CA GLY A 109 8.36 -1.73 5.75
C GLY A 109 9.84 -1.45 6.07
N PRO A 110 10.76 -1.70 5.13
CA PRO A 110 12.18 -1.48 5.35
C PRO A 110 12.50 -0.07 5.83
N LYS A 111 13.54 0.07 6.65
CA LYS A 111 13.92 1.37 7.23
C LYS A 111 15.11 1.91 6.49
N TYR A 112 15.03 3.16 6.05
CA TYR A 112 16.18 3.82 5.43
C TYR A 112 17.26 4.09 6.48
N ASN A 113 18.46 3.62 6.21
CA ASN A 113 19.65 3.81 7.01
C ASN A 113 20.55 4.83 6.29
N THR A 114 20.74 5.98 6.94
CA THR A 114 21.53 7.09 6.39
C THR A 114 23.02 6.76 6.31
N ASP A 115 23.53 5.90 7.18
CA ASP A 115 24.95 5.60 7.27
C ASP A 115 25.38 4.65 6.15
N SER A 116 24.55 3.67 5.82
CA SER A 116 24.77 2.74 4.70
C SER A 116 24.15 3.20 3.38
N ASN A 117 23.35 4.27 3.39
CA ASN A 117 22.60 4.78 2.23
C ASN A 117 21.77 3.67 1.57
N ALA A 118 21.09 2.87 2.41
CA ALA A 118 20.35 1.68 2.02
C ALA A 118 19.12 1.47 2.91
N TYR A 119 18.21 0.61 2.48
CA TYR A 119 17.07 0.15 3.27
C TYR A 119 17.40 -1.16 3.97
N ASP A 120 17.27 -1.17 5.29
CA ASP A 120 17.40 -2.36 6.11
C ASP A 120 16.08 -3.15 6.05
N VAL A 121 16.15 -4.35 5.47
CA VAL A 121 15.03 -5.30 5.34
C VAL A 121 15.22 -6.43 6.36
N ILE A 122 14.34 -6.48 7.36
CA ILE A 122 14.37 -7.51 8.40
C ILE A 122 13.25 -8.52 8.13
N CYS A 123 13.65 -9.76 7.86
CA CYS A 123 12.75 -10.86 7.62
C CYS A 123 12.22 -11.46 8.93
N THR A 124 11.03 -12.04 8.88
CA THR A 124 10.35 -12.68 10.02
C THR A 124 11.11 -13.88 10.58
N ASP A 125 11.99 -14.48 9.78
CA ASP A 125 12.87 -15.58 10.16
C ASP A 125 14.22 -15.09 10.73
N GLY A 126 14.38 -13.78 10.93
CA GLY A 126 15.57 -13.15 11.50
C GLY A 126 16.66 -12.79 10.48
N ASN A 127 16.53 -13.20 9.21
CA ASN A 127 17.47 -12.78 8.18
C ASN A 127 17.39 -11.28 7.94
N GLN A 128 18.53 -10.64 7.68
CA GLN A 128 18.62 -9.21 7.42
C GLN A 128 19.36 -8.96 6.11
N TYR A 129 18.85 -8.02 5.33
CA TYR A 129 19.39 -7.64 4.04
C TYR A 129 19.40 -6.13 3.90
N GLN A 130 20.42 -5.60 3.24
CA GLN A 130 20.47 -4.20 2.86
C GLN A 130 20.17 -4.08 1.37
N MET A 131 19.22 -3.23 1.03
CA MET A 131 18.78 -3.00 -0.34
C MET A 131 18.87 -1.53 -0.70
N ARG A 132 19.36 -1.23 -1.89
CA ARG A 132 19.43 0.13 -2.41
C ARG A 132 18.63 0.26 -3.68
N PHE A 133 17.97 1.40 -3.85
CA PHE A 133 17.30 1.76 -5.09
C PHE A 133 18.23 2.66 -5.91
N ASP A 134 18.64 2.20 -7.09
CA ASP A 134 19.32 3.02 -8.07
C ASP A 134 18.28 3.79 -8.89
N GLY A 135 18.13 5.08 -8.58
CA GLY A 135 17.20 5.97 -9.28
C GLY A 135 17.57 6.22 -10.74
N SER A 136 18.83 6.05 -11.14
CA SER A 136 19.26 6.23 -12.54
C SER A 136 18.85 5.06 -13.40
N ALA A 137 19.00 3.84 -12.87
CA ALA A 137 18.59 2.61 -13.54
C ALA A 137 17.11 2.25 -13.27
N SER A 138 16.47 2.90 -12.29
CA SER A 138 15.15 2.51 -11.76
C SER A 138 15.11 1.03 -11.35
N THR A 139 16.13 0.59 -10.61
CA THR A 139 16.26 -0.80 -10.17
C THR A 139 16.66 -0.92 -8.71
N TRP A 140 16.28 -2.04 -8.10
CA TRP A 140 16.70 -2.42 -6.75
C TRP A 140 17.90 -3.36 -6.82
N GLU A 141 18.83 -3.17 -5.90
CA GLU A 141 20.02 -4.01 -5.75
C GLU A 141 20.24 -4.40 -4.29
N LEU A 142 20.90 -5.55 -4.09
CA LEU A 142 21.44 -5.93 -2.79
C LEU A 142 22.77 -5.21 -2.57
N VAL A 143 22.91 -4.57 -1.41
CA VAL A 143 24.20 -4.08 -0.94
C VAL A 143 25.01 -5.28 -0.47
N LYS A 144 26.27 -5.36 -0.91
CA LYS A 144 27.19 -6.46 -0.60
C LYS A 144 27.79 -6.36 0.79
#